data_AF-A0A836LKC0-F1
#
_entry.id   AF-A0A836LKC0-F1
#
_cell.length_a   1.000
_cell.length_b   1.000
_cell.length_c   1.000
_cell.angle_alpha   90.00
_cell.angle_beta   90.00
_cell.angle_gamma   90.00
#
_symmetry.space_group_name_H-M   'P 1'
#
loop_
_entity.id
_entity.type
_entity.pdbx_description
1 polymer ?
#
loop_
_entity_poly.entity_id
_entity_poly.type
_entity_poly.pdbx_seq_one_letter_code
_entity_poly.pdbx_strand_id
1 'polypeptide(L)'
;MGLILNFSVYGLMIIPLAAMVKGHHLSLWSLVKLGFVMATVQLAQSTISMAVPHDMVAAQVCVQGALLPLITVVFCFFILNNNEAAKVMRLRDCGASDTGAAVATLWCLCYTALFRWFPWYHSMSSRGFESSNLVAGVEAYLTLITMLAMCRSFTSGKSVAATAAWGLHLLGAMTGTAAGVPIAGTAVTTALMTAASATAFRTSTEKGGKEM
;
A
#
# COMPACT_ATOMS: atom_id res chain seq x y z
N MET A 1 -7.29 -28.77 -5.67
CA MET A 1 -7.51 -27.41 -6.19
C MET A 1 -7.59 -26.37 -5.07
N GLY A 2 -8.48 -26.51 -4.08
CA GLY A 2 -8.63 -25.54 -2.98
C GLY A 2 -7.37 -25.29 -2.14
N LEU A 3 -6.58 -26.33 -1.81
CA LEU A 3 -5.30 -26.16 -1.10
C LEU A 3 -4.27 -25.34 -1.91
N ILE A 4 -4.10 -25.65 -3.19
CA ILE A 4 -3.16 -24.95 -4.08
C ILE A 4 -3.52 -23.46 -4.18
N LEU A 5 -4.81 -23.15 -4.31
CA LEU A 5 -5.28 -21.77 -4.42
C LEU A 5 -5.17 -21.01 -3.09
N ASN A 6 -5.44 -21.65 -1.95
CA ASN A 6 -5.16 -21.07 -0.64
C ASN A 6 -3.65 -20.79 -0.44
N PHE A 7 -2.78 -21.67 -0.95
CA PHE A 7 -1.34 -21.43 -1.01
C PHE A 7 -0.98 -20.28 -1.95
N SER A 8 -1.69 -20.10 -3.08
CA SER A 8 -1.50 -18.94 -3.95
C SER A 8 -1.90 -17.63 -3.27
N VAL A 9 -3.01 -17.59 -2.53
CA VAL A 9 -3.43 -16.42 -1.74
C VAL A 9 -2.40 -16.09 -0.66
N TYR A 10 -1.94 -17.12 0.08
CA TYR A 10 -0.86 -16.97 1.05
C TYR A 10 0.43 -16.46 0.39
N GLY A 11 0.76 -17.00 -0.78
CA GLY A 11 1.92 -16.63 -1.56
C GLY A 11 1.88 -15.19 -2.07
N LEU A 12 0.71 -14.66 -2.40
CA LEU A 12 0.54 -13.28 -2.86
C LEU A 12 0.46 -12.27 -1.71
N MET A 13 0.02 -12.70 -0.52
CA MET A 13 -0.22 -11.81 0.61
C MET A 13 0.93 -11.81 1.63
N ILE A 14 1.42 -12.99 2.03
CA ILE A 14 2.35 -13.13 3.15
C ILE A 14 3.81 -13.18 2.69
N ILE A 15 4.12 -13.90 1.60
CA ILE A 15 5.51 -14.03 1.12
C ILE A 15 6.13 -12.66 0.79
N PRO A 16 5.44 -11.73 0.08
CA PRO A 16 5.99 -10.42 -0.21
C PRO A 16 6.25 -9.61 1.07
N LEU A 17 5.34 -9.65 2.05
CA LEU A 17 5.54 -8.98 3.34
C LEU A 17 6.73 -9.56 4.11
N ALA A 18 6.85 -10.89 4.17
CA ALA A 18 7.98 -11.55 4.81
C ALA A 18 9.31 -11.24 4.11
N ALA A 19 9.32 -11.21 2.77
CA ALA A 19 10.47 -10.83 1.98
C ALA A 19 10.89 -9.37 2.23
N MET A 20 9.92 -8.46 2.37
CA MET A 20 10.18 -7.06 2.71
C MET A 20 10.76 -6.88 4.11
N VAL A 21 10.15 -7.54 5.12
CA VAL A 21 10.65 -7.51 6.50
C VAL A 21 12.08 -8.03 6.57
N LYS A 22 12.36 -9.17 5.90
CA LYS A 22 13.69 -9.77 5.90
C LYS A 22 14.70 -8.96 5.08
N GLY A 23 14.31 -8.51 3.88
CA GLY A 23 15.19 -7.82 2.94
C GLY A 23 15.59 -6.41 3.39
N HIS A 24 14.72 -5.73 4.14
CA HIS A 24 15.01 -4.41 4.72
C HIS A 24 15.38 -4.46 6.21
N HIS A 25 15.64 -5.64 6.76
CA HIS A 25 16.01 -5.84 8.17
C HIS A 25 15.06 -5.13 9.17
N LEU A 26 13.75 -5.16 8.89
CA LEU A 26 12.77 -4.41 9.66
C LEU A 26 12.54 -5.05 11.03
N SER A 27 12.80 -4.31 12.11
CA SER A 27 12.42 -4.72 13.46
C SER A 27 10.96 -4.35 13.73
N LEU A 28 10.05 -5.31 13.57
CA LEU A 28 8.61 -5.07 13.83
C LEU A 28 8.35 -4.59 15.27
N TRP A 29 9.17 -5.04 16.23
CA TRP A 29 9.05 -4.64 17.63
C TRP A 29 9.33 -3.14 17.84
N SER A 30 10.30 -2.56 17.12
CA SER A 30 10.56 -1.12 17.23
C SER A 30 9.43 -0.29 16.60
N LEU A 31 8.72 -0.86 15.62
CA LEU A 31 7.66 -0.19 14.86
C LEU A 31 6.25 -0.39 15.42
N VAL A 32 6.08 -1.03 16.58
CA VAL A 32 4.75 -1.31 17.18
C VAL A 32 3.89 -0.06 17.31
N LYS A 33 4.48 1.09 17.71
CA LYS A 33 3.75 2.36 17.82
C LYS A 33 3.18 2.81 16.48
N LEU A 34 3.99 2.74 15.42
CA LEU A 34 3.56 3.08 14.07
C LEU A 34 2.45 2.13 13.61
N GLY A 35 2.59 0.83 13.89
CA GLY A 35 1.59 -0.18 13.55
C GLY A 35 0.25 0.08 14.24
N PHE A 36 0.26 0.48 15.51
CA PHE A 36 -0.97 0.85 16.23
C PHE A 36 -1.67 2.06 15.62
N VAL A 37 -0.90 3.10 15.26
CA VAL A 37 -1.46 4.30 14.61
C VAL A 37 -2.02 3.94 13.23
N MET A 38 -1.29 3.16 12.42
CA MET A 38 -1.78 2.69 11.11
C MET A 38 -3.05 1.87 11.24
N ALA A 39 -3.11 0.94 12.20
CA ALA A 39 -4.31 0.16 12.47
C ALA A 39 -5.50 1.06 12.82
N THR A 40 -5.28 2.07 13.66
CA THR A 40 -6.32 3.04 14.03
C THR A 40 -6.81 3.83 12.82
N VAL A 41 -5.91 4.32 11.96
CA VAL A 41 -6.25 5.02 10.73
C VAL A 41 -7.07 4.13 9.80
N GLN A 42 -6.67 2.88 9.61
CA GLN A 42 -7.38 1.95 8.73
C GLN A 42 -8.75 1.55 9.28
N LEU A 43 -8.89 1.41 10.60
CA LEU A 43 -10.20 1.20 11.25
C LEU A 43 -11.11 2.41 11.09
N ALA A 44 -10.57 3.63 11.20
CA ALA A 44 -11.33 4.85 10.94
C ALA A 44 -11.78 4.93 9.47
N GLN A 45 -10.88 4.63 8.52
CA GLN A 45 -11.22 4.56 7.09
C GLN A 45 -12.31 3.52 6.81
N SER A 46 -12.22 2.35 7.44
CA SER A 46 -13.25 1.30 7.35
C SER A 46 -14.59 1.76 7.92
N THR A 47 -14.59 2.46 9.06
CA THR A 47 -15.81 3.01 9.67
C THR A 47 -16.46 4.08 8.78
N ILE A 48 -15.65 4.98 8.21
CA ILE A 48 -16.12 6.00 7.26
C ILE A 48 -16.73 5.33 6.03
N SER A 49 -16.06 4.32 5.47
CA SER A 49 -16.54 3.52 4.34
C SER A 49 -17.92 2.91 4.61
N MET A 50 -18.11 2.31 5.78
CA MET A 50 -19.39 1.71 6.19
C MET A 50 -20.50 2.72 6.45
N ALA A 51 -20.16 3.96 6.79
CA ALA A 51 -21.14 5.02 7.03
C ALA A 51 -21.73 5.61 5.73
N VAL A 52 -21.10 5.36 4.57
CA VAL A 52 -21.60 5.87 3.28
C VAL A 52 -22.71 4.96 2.75
N PRO A 53 -23.92 5.48 2.49
CA PRO A 53 -24.99 4.71 1.90
C PRO A 53 -24.60 4.11 0.54
N HIS A 54 -24.95 2.85 0.30
CA HIS A 54 -24.59 2.14 -0.94
C HIS A 54 -25.34 2.63 -2.18
N ASP A 55 -26.51 3.23 -2.00
CA ASP A 55 -27.37 3.81 -3.03
C ASP A 55 -26.85 5.16 -3.56
N MET A 56 -25.97 5.83 -2.82
CA MET A 56 -25.41 7.13 -3.21
C MET A 56 -24.08 6.97 -3.96
N VAL A 57 -24.14 6.68 -5.27
CA VAL A 57 -22.96 6.47 -6.14
C VAL A 57 -21.97 7.64 -6.06
N ALA A 58 -22.45 8.88 -6.08
CA ALA A 58 -21.58 10.05 -5.98
C ALA A 58 -20.82 10.10 -4.64
N ALA A 59 -21.50 9.78 -3.53
CA ALA A 59 -20.88 9.73 -2.21
C ALA A 59 -19.85 8.58 -2.12
N GLN A 60 -20.16 7.41 -2.72
CA GLN A 60 -19.24 6.28 -2.81
C GLN A 60 -17.96 6.65 -3.58
N VAL A 61 -18.08 7.31 -4.74
CA VAL A 61 -16.92 7.75 -5.52
C VAL A 61 -16.12 8.82 -4.77
N CYS A 62 -16.78 9.79 -4.14
CA CYS A 62 -16.09 10.83 -3.36
C CYS A 62 -15.34 10.23 -2.17
N VAL A 63 -15.94 9.28 -1.45
CA VAL A 63 -15.31 8.70 -0.26
C VAL A 63 -14.25 7.65 -0.64
N GLN A 64 -14.62 6.64 -1.42
CA GLN A 64 -13.71 5.53 -1.77
C GLN A 64 -12.64 5.96 -2.78
N GLY A 65 -13.00 6.85 -3.72
CA GLY A 65 -12.13 7.26 -4.82
C GLY A 65 -11.24 8.46 -4.50
N ALA A 66 -11.65 9.32 -3.57
CA ALA A 66 -10.88 10.52 -3.21
C ALA A 66 -10.52 10.57 -1.72
N LEU A 67 -11.50 10.60 -0.82
CA LEU A 67 -11.25 10.86 0.61
C LEU A 67 -10.36 9.81 1.27
N LEU A 68 -10.68 8.52 1.16
CA LEU A 68 -9.91 7.46 1.81
C LEU A 68 -8.49 7.36 1.24
N PRO A 69 -8.28 7.35 -0.10
CA PRO A 69 -6.94 7.44 -0.67
C PRO A 69 -6.18 8.68 -0.22
N LEU A 70 -6.84 9.84 -0.15
CA LEU A 70 -6.23 11.08 0.33
C LEU A 70 -5.75 10.96 1.77
N ILE A 71 -6.55 10.37 2.67
CA ILE A 71 -6.15 10.11 4.06
C ILE A 71 -4.88 9.25 4.11
N THR A 72 -4.82 8.17 3.31
CA THR A 72 -3.64 7.30 3.23
C THR A 72 -2.40 8.07 2.76
N VAL A 73 -2.54 8.85 1.68
CA VAL A 73 -1.45 9.62 1.08
C VAL A 73 -0.95 10.70 2.04
N VAL A 74 -1.85 11.48 2.65
CA VAL A 74 -1.54 12.50 3.66
C VAL A 74 -0.81 11.88 4.85
N PHE A 75 -1.31 10.76 5.37
CA PHE A 75 -0.70 10.06 6.49
C PHE A 75 0.73 9.61 6.17
N CYS A 76 0.92 8.93 5.03
CA CYS A 76 2.25 8.45 4.63
C CYS A 76 3.22 9.60 4.38
N PHE A 77 2.77 10.66 3.71
CA PHE A 77 3.57 11.85 3.48
C PHE A 77 4.00 12.51 4.80
N PHE A 78 3.05 12.68 5.74
CA PHE A 78 3.32 13.27 7.06
C PHE A 78 4.34 12.46 7.86
N ILE A 79 4.13 11.15 7.97
CA ILE A 79 5.02 10.26 8.73
C ILE A 79 6.43 10.22 8.16
N LEU A 80 6.58 10.28 6.82
CA LEU A 80 7.89 10.23 6.15
C LEU A 80 8.61 11.57 6.09
N ASN A 81 7.90 12.71 6.07
CA ASN A 81 8.51 14.04 5.91
C ASN A 81 8.57 14.86 7.21
N ASN A 82 7.81 14.49 8.25
CA ASN A 82 7.89 15.15 9.54
C ASN A 82 8.94 14.47 10.44
N ASN A 83 10.01 15.21 10.73
CA ASN A 83 11.13 14.73 11.53
C ASN A 83 10.74 14.28 12.95
N GLU A 84 9.83 15.00 13.60
CA GLU A 84 9.37 14.66 14.95
C GLU A 84 8.49 13.40 14.92
N ALA A 85 7.59 13.32 13.93
CA ALA A 85 6.77 12.12 13.74
C ALA A 85 7.64 10.88 13.47
N ALA A 86 8.61 10.98 12.55
CA ALA A 86 9.53 9.90 12.23
C ALA A 86 10.35 9.45 13.46
N LYS A 87 10.75 10.38 14.33
CA LYS A 87 11.46 10.09 15.58
C LYS A 87 10.56 9.38 16.59
N VAL A 88 9.35 9.89 16.84
CA VAL A 88 8.38 9.29 17.78
C VAL A 88 7.99 7.87 17.34
N MET A 89 7.87 7.66 16.03
CA MET A 89 7.52 6.37 15.42
C MET A 89 8.71 5.44 15.20
N ARG A 90 9.92 5.82 15.63
CA ARG A 90 11.17 5.03 15.50
C ARG A 90 11.52 4.63 14.07
N LEU A 91 11.06 5.39 13.08
CA LEU A 91 11.36 5.12 11.67
C LEU A 91 12.83 5.38 11.33
N ARG A 92 13.47 6.31 12.04
CA ARG A 92 14.91 6.60 11.87
C ARG A 92 15.81 5.42 12.21
N ASP A 93 15.35 4.54 13.09
CA ASP A 93 16.10 3.35 13.51
C ASP A 93 16.19 2.31 12.37
N CYS A 94 15.37 2.43 11.33
CA CYS A 94 15.39 1.55 10.16
C CYS A 94 16.45 1.93 9.10
N GLY A 95 17.11 3.10 9.21
CA GLY A 95 18.00 3.62 8.18
C GLY A 95 17.28 4.44 7.12
N ALA A 96 17.96 5.45 6.56
CA ALA A 96 17.35 6.45 5.68
C ALA A 96 16.75 5.85 4.39
N SER A 97 17.41 4.83 3.83
CA SER A 97 16.98 4.10 2.63
C SER A 97 15.72 3.25 2.83
N ASP A 98 15.43 2.85 4.06
CA ASP A 98 14.46 1.79 4.36
C ASP A 98 13.21 2.30 5.06
N THR A 99 13.18 3.58 5.44
CA THR A 99 12.01 4.23 6.07
C THR A 99 10.74 4.10 5.22
N GLY A 100 10.81 4.34 3.91
CA GLY A 100 9.68 4.18 3.00
C GLY A 100 9.22 2.72 2.87
N ALA A 101 10.16 1.78 2.86
CA ALA A 101 9.85 0.35 2.83
C ALA A 101 9.20 -0.11 4.14
N ALA A 102 9.65 0.41 5.29
CA ALA A 102 9.06 0.14 6.60
C ALA A 102 7.60 0.60 6.67
N VAL A 103 7.32 1.84 6.24
CA VAL A 103 5.96 2.40 6.23
C VAL A 103 5.03 1.59 5.32
N ALA A 104 5.45 1.30 4.09
CA ALA A 104 4.64 0.53 3.15
C ALA A 104 4.38 -0.91 3.64
N THR A 105 5.41 -1.58 4.15
CA THR A 105 5.30 -2.96 4.66
C THR A 105 4.39 -3.02 5.86
N LEU A 106 4.54 -2.10 6.81
CA LEU A 106 3.73 -2.09 8.02
C LEU A 106 2.26 -1.74 7.72
N TRP A 107 2.02 -0.80 6.79
CA TRP A 107 0.67 -0.47 6.35
C TRP A 107 -0.06 -1.69 5.78
N CYS A 108 0.60 -2.42 4.87
CA CYS A 108 0.04 -3.62 4.26
C CYS A 108 -0.06 -4.81 5.24
N LEU A 109 0.86 -4.91 6.20
CA LEU A 109 0.79 -5.89 7.27
C LEU A 109 -0.42 -5.64 8.18
N CYS A 110 -0.65 -4.40 8.63
CA CYS A 110 -1.83 -4.02 9.40
C CYS A 110 -3.11 -4.31 8.64
N TYR A 111 -3.18 -3.93 7.36
CA TYR A 111 -4.34 -4.17 6.53
C TYR A 111 -4.65 -5.66 6.37
N THR A 112 -3.61 -6.46 6.14
CA THR A 112 -3.71 -7.91 6.04
C THR A 112 -4.21 -8.53 7.35
N ALA A 113 -3.63 -8.13 8.48
CA ALA A 113 -3.99 -8.63 9.80
C ALA A 113 -5.44 -8.28 10.18
N LEU A 114 -5.87 -7.05 9.93
CA LEU A 114 -7.20 -6.55 10.30
C LEU A 114 -8.30 -7.09 9.40
N PHE A 115 -8.12 -7.03 8.07
CA PHE A 115 -9.23 -7.20 7.13
C PHE A 115 -9.17 -8.49 6.31
N ARG A 116 -8.03 -9.21 6.30
CA ARG A 116 -7.85 -10.38 5.43
C ARG A 116 -7.52 -11.67 6.16
N TRP A 117 -6.96 -11.59 7.35
CA TRP A 117 -6.60 -12.76 8.14
C TRP A 117 -7.81 -13.64 8.48
N PHE A 118 -8.87 -13.03 9.01
CA PHE A 118 -10.09 -13.75 9.41
C PHE A 118 -10.90 -14.31 8.22
N PRO A 119 -11.20 -13.52 7.16
CA PRO A 119 -11.88 -14.07 5.99
C PRO A 119 -11.11 -15.21 5.30
N TRP A 120 -9.78 -15.08 5.20
CA TRP A 120 -8.94 -16.12 4.64
C TRP A 120 -8.92 -17.39 5.50
N TYR A 121 -8.79 -17.25 6.83
CA TYR A 121 -8.87 -18.40 7.74
C TYR A 121 -10.23 -19.11 7.65
N HIS A 122 -11.32 -18.33 7.58
CA HIS A 122 -12.66 -18.88 7.38
C HIS A 122 -12.78 -19.62 6.05
N SER A 123 -12.28 -19.06 4.94
CA SER A 123 -12.28 -19.75 3.64
C SER A 123 -11.41 -21.00 3.63
N MET A 124 -10.28 -21.02 4.36
CA MET A 124 -9.45 -22.23 4.45
C MET A 124 -10.21 -23.39 5.13
N SER A 125 -11.15 -23.07 6.03
CA SER A 125 -12.01 -24.08 6.68
C SER A 125 -13.12 -24.61 5.76
N SER A 126 -13.50 -23.85 4.71
CA SER A 126 -14.47 -24.29 3.72
C SER A 126 -13.77 -25.09 2.61
N ARG A 127 -14.31 -26.26 2.23
CA ARG A 127 -13.72 -27.10 1.17
C ARG A 127 -13.92 -26.54 -0.25
N GLY A 128 -14.55 -25.37 -0.38
CA GLY A 128 -14.93 -24.76 -1.64
C GLY A 128 -13.87 -23.82 -2.21
N PHE A 129 -13.82 -23.69 -3.53
CA PHE A 129 -13.06 -22.63 -4.19
C PHE A 129 -13.88 -21.34 -4.19
N GLU A 130 -13.27 -20.24 -3.74
CA GLU A 130 -13.81 -18.90 -3.82
C GLU A 130 -12.87 -17.99 -4.59
N SER A 131 -13.29 -17.54 -5.78
CA SER A 131 -12.50 -16.65 -6.64
C SER A 131 -12.23 -15.29 -6.00
N SER A 132 -13.11 -14.84 -5.10
CA SER A 132 -12.94 -13.63 -4.29
C SER A 132 -11.64 -13.63 -3.48
N ASN A 133 -11.19 -14.79 -2.99
CA ASN A 133 -9.98 -14.87 -2.18
C ASN A 133 -8.71 -14.72 -3.02
N LEU A 134 -8.70 -15.23 -4.26
CA LEU A 134 -7.61 -15.02 -5.20
C LEU A 134 -7.50 -13.54 -5.61
N VAL A 135 -8.65 -12.91 -5.88
CA VAL A 135 -8.76 -11.47 -6.17
C VAL A 135 -8.21 -10.65 -4.99
N ALA A 136 -8.58 -11.00 -3.75
CA ALA A 136 -8.08 -10.35 -2.55
C ALA A 136 -6.55 -10.51 -2.39
N GLY A 137 -6.01 -11.69 -2.71
CA GLY A 137 -4.56 -11.93 -2.72
C GLY A 137 -3.82 -11.04 -3.72
N VAL A 138 -4.31 -10.96 -4.96
CA VAL A 138 -3.74 -10.08 -5.99
C VAL A 138 -3.82 -8.62 -5.58
N GLU A 139 -4.96 -8.19 -5.04
CA GLU A 139 -5.13 -6.82 -4.53
C GLU A 139 -4.18 -6.52 -3.38
N ALA A 140 -3.84 -7.49 -2.52
CA ALA A 140 -2.82 -7.35 -1.47
C ALA A 140 -1.47 -6.99 -2.04
N TYR A 141 -1.06 -7.79 -3.02
CA TYR A 141 0.20 -7.62 -3.69
C TYR A 141 0.29 -6.26 -4.40
N LEU A 142 -0.73 -5.91 -5.19
CA LEU A 142 -0.79 -4.63 -5.89
C LEU A 142 -0.80 -3.43 -4.91
N THR A 143 -1.50 -3.55 -3.79
CA THR A 143 -1.48 -2.52 -2.74
C THR A 143 -0.08 -2.36 -2.15
N LEU A 144 0.63 -3.45 -1.86
CA LEU A 144 2.00 -3.39 -1.38
C LEU A 144 2.94 -2.70 -2.36
N ILE A 145 2.88 -3.06 -3.65
CA ILE A 145 3.70 -2.43 -4.69
C ILE A 145 3.37 -0.94 -4.83
N THR A 146 2.08 -0.59 -4.80
CA THR A 146 1.61 0.81 -4.84
C THR A 146 2.13 1.61 -3.66
N MET A 147 1.98 1.08 -2.44
CA MET A 147 2.45 1.72 -1.21
C MET A 147 3.97 1.89 -1.22
N LEU A 148 4.71 0.90 -1.73
CA LEU A 148 6.17 0.98 -1.85
C LEU A 148 6.60 2.07 -2.84
N ALA A 149 5.99 2.10 -4.03
CA ALA A 149 6.26 3.13 -5.02
C ALA A 149 5.94 4.53 -4.47
N MET A 150 4.82 4.68 -3.78
CA MET A 150 4.42 5.94 -3.13
C MET A 150 5.40 6.38 -2.05
N CYS A 151 5.72 5.49 -1.11
CA CYS A 151 6.60 5.83 0.01
C CYS A 151 8.01 6.17 -0.50
N ARG A 152 8.50 5.45 -1.51
CA ARG A 152 9.77 5.79 -2.18
C ARG A 152 9.71 7.18 -2.80
N SER A 153 8.63 7.52 -3.52
CA SER A 153 8.42 8.86 -4.10
C SER A 153 8.53 9.96 -3.04
N PHE A 154 8.02 9.74 -1.83
CA PHE A 154 8.13 10.70 -0.73
C PHE A 154 9.53 10.78 -0.14
N THR A 155 10.25 9.67 -0.02
CA THR A 155 11.62 9.66 0.51
C THR A 155 12.68 10.05 -0.52
N SER A 156 12.29 10.32 -1.77
CA SER A 156 13.21 10.65 -2.87
C SER A 156 13.88 12.02 -2.78
N GLY A 157 13.33 12.93 -1.98
CA GLY A 157 13.70 14.34 -1.96
C GLY A 157 13.30 15.13 -3.22
N LYS A 158 12.65 14.50 -4.22
CA LYS A 158 12.20 15.15 -5.45
C LYS A 158 10.73 15.57 -5.31
N SER A 159 10.47 16.87 -5.32
CA SER A 159 9.11 17.43 -5.25
C SER A 159 8.19 16.89 -6.35
N VAL A 160 8.71 16.75 -7.57
CA VAL A 160 7.96 16.21 -8.71
C VAL A 160 7.50 14.76 -8.48
N ALA A 161 8.35 13.91 -7.90
CA ALA A 161 7.99 12.53 -7.58
C ALA A 161 6.92 12.46 -6.49
N ALA A 162 7.02 13.34 -5.48
CA ALA A 162 6.00 13.46 -4.45
C ALA A 162 4.66 13.87 -5.07
N THR A 163 4.61 14.97 -5.83
CA THR A 163 3.37 15.45 -6.48
C THR A 163 2.76 14.41 -7.42
N ALA A 164 3.58 13.70 -8.19
CA ALA A 164 3.12 12.60 -9.03
C ALA A 164 2.49 11.47 -8.20
N ALA A 165 3.08 11.12 -7.06
CA ALA A 165 2.52 10.11 -6.16
C ALA A 165 1.15 10.52 -5.62
N TRP A 166 0.95 11.79 -5.27
CA TRP A 166 -0.38 12.31 -4.91
C TRP A 166 -1.39 12.16 -6.04
N GLY A 167 -1.06 12.68 -7.23
CA GLY A 167 -1.97 12.72 -8.37
C GLY A 167 -2.34 11.33 -8.89
N LEU A 168 -1.36 10.44 -9.04
CA LEU A 168 -1.57 9.09 -9.60
C LEU A 168 -2.33 8.17 -8.65
N HIS A 169 -2.10 8.30 -7.34
CA HIS A 169 -2.82 7.51 -6.34
C HIS A 169 -4.31 7.89 -6.27
N LEU A 170 -4.64 9.18 -6.42
CA LEU A 170 -6.02 9.65 -6.51
C LEU A 170 -6.66 9.27 -7.86
N LEU A 171 -5.97 9.49 -8.97
CA LEU A 171 -6.50 9.18 -10.32
C LEU A 171 -6.84 7.69 -10.47
N GLY A 172 -5.96 6.80 -10.00
CA GLY A 172 -6.20 5.36 -10.09
C GLY A 172 -7.33 4.89 -9.16
N ALA A 173 -7.45 5.46 -7.97
CA ALA A 173 -8.55 5.14 -7.05
C ALA A 173 -9.90 5.67 -7.56
N MET A 174 -9.94 6.89 -8.11
CA MET A 174 -11.13 7.45 -8.73
C MET A 174 -11.59 6.65 -9.95
N THR A 175 -10.67 6.21 -10.81
CA THR A 175 -11.03 5.42 -11.99
C THR A 175 -11.61 4.05 -11.62
N GLY A 176 -11.04 3.35 -10.63
CA GLY A 176 -11.60 2.08 -10.15
C GLY A 176 -13.00 2.21 -9.53
N THR A 177 -13.20 3.25 -8.73
CA THR A 177 -14.48 3.49 -8.05
C THR A 177 -15.56 3.98 -9.01
N ALA A 178 -15.23 4.88 -9.94
CA ALA A 178 -16.15 5.32 -10.98
C ALA A 178 -16.56 4.20 -11.94
N ALA A 179 -15.63 3.27 -12.24
CA ALA A 179 -15.92 2.12 -13.09
C ALA A 179 -16.67 0.98 -12.36
N GLY A 180 -16.83 1.05 -11.04
CA GLY A 180 -17.40 -0.04 -10.24
C GLY A 180 -16.52 -1.29 -10.20
N VAL A 181 -15.23 -1.19 -10.57
CA VAL A 181 -14.28 -2.31 -10.59
C VAL A 181 -13.05 -1.94 -9.74
N PRO A 182 -13.12 -2.12 -8.40
CA PRO A 182 -12.07 -1.71 -7.47
C PRO A 182 -10.69 -2.30 -7.81
N ILE A 183 -10.63 -3.59 -8.18
CA ILE A 183 -9.36 -4.24 -8.55
C ILE A 183 -8.71 -3.64 -9.79
N ALA A 184 -9.51 -3.17 -10.77
CA ALA A 184 -8.97 -2.49 -11.94
C ALA A 184 -8.36 -1.14 -11.55
N GLY A 185 -8.99 -0.40 -10.64
CA GLY A 185 -8.41 0.81 -10.06
C GLY A 185 -7.09 0.56 -9.35
N THR A 186 -7.03 -0.49 -8.52
CA THR A 186 -5.78 -0.87 -7.81
C THR A 186 -4.69 -1.27 -8.82
N ALA A 187 -5.02 -2.01 -9.87
CA ALA A 187 -4.08 -2.37 -10.93
C ALA A 187 -3.57 -1.15 -11.71
N VAL A 188 -4.46 -0.25 -12.12
CA VAL A 188 -4.11 1.01 -12.80
C VAL A 188 -3.24 1.87 -11.91
N THR A 189 -3.61 2.04 -10.63
CA THR A 189 -2.81 2.78 -9.65
C THR A 189 -1.41 2.19 -9.52
N THR A 190 -1.32 0.86 -9.42
CA THR A 190 -0.04 0.15 -9.32
C THR A 190 0.82 0.38 -10.56
N ALA A 191 0.24 0.23 -11.75
CA ALA A 191 0.95 0.42 -13.01
C ALA A 191 1.47 1.86 -13.16
N LEU A 192 0.61 2.85 -12.88
CA LEU A 192 0.96 4.27 -12.93
C LEU A 192 2.07 4.61 -11.93
N MET A 193 1.94 4.18 -10.68
CA MET A 193 2.92 4.45 -9.63
C MET A 193 4.24 3.75 -9.89
N THR A 194 4.21 2.52 -10.40
CA THR A 194 5.42 1.77 -10.78
C THR A 194 6.13 2.45 -11.93
N ALA A 195 5.41 2.84 -12.99
CA ALA A 195 5.97 3.56 -14.13
C ALA A 195 6.54 4.93 -13.74
N ALA A 196 5.82 5.69 -12.92
CA ALA A 196 6.28 6.98 -12.41
C ALA A 196 7.52 6.83 -11.52
N SER A 197 7.56 5.79 -10.68
CA SER A 197 8.74 5.50 -9.87
C SER A 197 9.93 5.10 -10.77
N ALA A 198 9.76 4.22 -11.75
CA ALA A 198 10.83 3.80 -12.65
C ALA A 198 11.42 4.97 -13.46
N THR A 199 10.59 5.95 -13.84
CA THR A 199 11.01 7.13 -14.60
C THR A 199 11.61 8.22 -13.71
N ALA A 200 11.06 8.45 -12.51
CA ALA A 200 11.56 9.45 -11.57
C ALA A 200 12.82 9.01 -10.78
N PHE A 201 13.01 7.69 -10.59
CA PHE A 201 14.13 7.09 -9.85
C PHE A 201 15.27 6.55 -10.72
N ARG A 202 15.17 6.60 -12.05
CA ARG A 202 16.34 6.34 -12.90
C ARG A 202 17.39 7.42 -12.64
N THR A 203 18.34 7.07 -11.77
CA THR A 203 19.63 7.74 -11.68
C THR A 203 20.31 7.65 -13.03
N SER A 204 20.90 8.76 -13.43
CA SER A 204 21.73 8.94 -14.62
C SER A 204 22.99 8.04 -14.57
N THR A 205 22.84 6.73 -14.70
CA THR A 205 23.95 5.79 -14.95
C THR A 205 24.11 5.57 -16.46
N GLU A 206 24.17 6.65 -17.25
CA GLU A 206 24.44 6.55 -18.70
C GLU A 206 25.08 7.82 -19.30
N LYS A 207 25.71 8.67 -18.47
CA LYS A 207 26.49 9.84 -18.93
C LYS A 207 27.94 9.88 -18.42
N GLY A 208 28.49 8.73 -18.05
CA GLY A 208 29.89 8.58 -17.64
C GLY A 208 30.72 7.66 -18.56
N GLY A 209 30.19 7.25 -19.70
CA GLY A 209 30.89 6.43 -20.69
C GLY A 209 31.43 7.26 -21.84
N LYS A 210 32.29 8.23 -21.56
CA LYS A 210 33.20 8.81 -22.57
C LYS A 210 34.51 9.18 -21.87
N GLU A 211 35.58 8.65 -22.47
CA GLU A 211 36.99 8.99 -22.28
C GLU A 211 37.69 8.30 -21.10
N MET A 212 38.12 7.06 -21.36
CA MET A 212 39.54 6.70 -21.27
C MET A 212 39.87 5.62 -22.30
#